data_AF-A0A7M4F1D6-F1
#
_entry.id   AF-A0A7M4F1D6-F1
#
_cell.length_a   1.000
_cell.length_b   1.000
_cell.length_c   1.000
_cell.angle_alpha   90.00
_cell.angle_beta   90.00
_cell.angle_gamma   90.00
#
_symmetry.space_group_name_H-M   'P 1'
#
loop_
_entity.id
_entity.type
_entity.pdbx_description
1 polymer ?
#
loop_
_entity_poly.entity_id
_entity_poly.type
_entity_poly.pdbx_seq_one_letter_code
_entity_poly.pdbx_strand_id
1 'polypeptide(L)'
;MFEGFKVPAMYVAVQATLALYASARTTGIVMDSGDGVTHTVPIYEGYCLPHAVSRLDIAGRDITEYFMRLLLESGHSFVSTAEREIVKDIKEKLCYVALDPVQEMKATPEEIMKEYKLPDGHVIKIGSQLFRAPETLFMPANIGIEAPGVHKMIFNSVMKCDIDVRRNLYGNHQSTSLQHFHPRTPIFAMYVISALDLKPLEISGSLSVRAFASGPASSILYRVCPEYIAG
;
A
#
# COMPACT_ATOMS: atom_id res chain seq x y z
N MET A 1 14.78 20.42 16.59
CA MET A 1 16.00 19.96 15.89
C MET A 1 17.18 20.90 16.12
N PHE A 2 17.13 22.15 15.67
CA PHE A 2 18.27 23.07 15.84
C PHE A 2 18.60 23.45 17.28
N GLU A 3 17.62 23.80 18.11
CA GLU A 3 17.90 24.26 19.49
C GLU A 3 18.20 23.10 20.45
N GLY A 4 17.37 22.04 20.42
CA GLY A 4 17.54 20.88 21.30
C GLY A 4 18.68 19.95 20.90
N PHE A 5 18.79 19.61 19.61
CA PHE A 5 19.78 18.64 19.12
C PHE A 5 21.02 19.30 18.51
N LYS A 6 21.05 20.63 18.38
CA LYS A 6 22.19 21.41 17.86
C LYS A 6 22.72 20.87 16.51
N VAL A 7 21.82 20.41 15.65
CA VAL A 7 22.19 19.90 14.32
C VAL A 7 22.66 21.07 13.43
N PRO A 8 23.75 20.90 12.64
CA PRO A 8 24.33 21.99 11.85
C PRO A 8 23.46 22.38 10.65
N ALA A 9 22.73 21.42 10.06
CA ALA A 9 21.79 21.63 8.98
C ALA A 9 20.72 20.53 9.03
N MET A 10 19.53 20.83 8.52
CA MET A 10 18.48 19.83 8.32
C MET A 10 17.76 20.07 7.00
N TYR A 11 17.30 18.98 6.38
CA TYR A 11 16.46 19.02 5.19
C TYR A 11 15.19 18.23 5.46
N VAL A 12 14.04 18.81 5.12
CA VAL A 12 12.72 18.18 5.27
C VAL A 12 12.15 17.98 3.88
N ALA A 13 11.81 16.73 3.57
CA ALA A 13 11.26 16.35 2.29
C ALA A 13 9.93 15.63 2.44
N VAL A 14 9.10 15.72 1.40
CA VAL A 14 7.84 14.99 1.31
C VAL A 14 8.14 13.54 0.97
N GLN A 15 7.59 12.62 1.76
CA GLN A 15 7.81 11.17 1.64
C GLN A 15 7.46 10.65 0.24
N ALA A 16 6.30 11.07 -0.30
CA ALA A 16 5.86 10.70 -1.64
C ALA A 16 6.85 11.14 -2.73
N THR A 17 7.44 12.34 -2.62
CA THR A 17 8.41 12.86 -3.60
C THR A 17 9.72 12.09 -3.56
N LEU A 18 10.22 11.77 -2.36
CA LEU A 18 11.40 10.92 -2.21
C LEU A 18 11.20 9.54 -2.82
N ALA A 19 10.01 8.97 -2.65
CA ALA A 19 9.68 7.69 -3.23
C ALA A 19 9.64 7.77 -4.76
N LEU A 20 8.99 8.79 -5.34
CA LEU A 20 9.00 8.97 -6.80
C LEU A 20 10.42 9.11 -7.36
N TYR A 21 11.29 9.86 -6.69
CA TYR A 21 12.70 9.99 -7.07
C TYR A 21 13.47 8.67 -6.95
N ALA A 22 13.14 7.81 -5.98
CA ALA A 22 13.73 6.47 -5.89
C ALA A 22 13.38 5.59 -7.11
N SER A 23 12.28 5.87 -7.82
CA SER A 23 11.95 5.23 -9.10
C SER A 23 12.54 5.90 -10.35
N ALA A 24 13.42 6.89 -10.18
CA ALA A 24 13.98 7.70 -11.25
C ALA A 24 12.92 8.42 -12.12
N ARG A 25 11.77 8.76 -11.52
CA ARG A 25 10.70 9.54 -12.16
C ARG A 25 10.58 10.91 -11.49
N THR A 26 10.22 11.91 -12.26
CA THR A 26 9.93 13.28 -11.77
C THR A 26 8.45 13.62 -11.86
N THR A 27 7.69 12.87 -12.66
CA THR A 27 6.25 12.98 -12.85
C THR A 27 5.59 11.65 -12.53
N GLY A 28 4.45 11.68 -11.85
CA GLY A 28 3.68 10.48 -11.52
C GLY A 28 2.74 10.69 -10.34
N ILE A 29 1.85 9.73 -10.11
CA ILE A 29 1.04 9.67 -8.90
C ILE A 29 1.63 8.64 -7.94
N VAL A 30 1.82 9.05 -6.70
CA VAL A 30 2.30 8.20 -5.61
C VAL A 30 1.14 7.92 -4.67
N MET A 31 0.95 6.64 -4.36
CA MET A 31 0.07 6.22 -3.28
C MET A 31 0.97 5.77 -2.13
N ASP A 32 0.87 6.47 -1.01
CA ASP A 32 1.61 6.19 0.21
C ASP A 32 0.64 5.67 1.27
N SER A 33 0.82 4.42 1.71
CA SER A 33 -0.01 3.79 2.73
C SER A 33 0.85 3.40 3.93
N GLY A 34 0.63 4.10 5.04
CA GLY A 34 1.33 3.91 6.31
C GLY A 34 0.57 3.01 7.30
N ASP A 35 0.88 3.13 8.59
CA ASP A 35 0.14 2.42 9.63
C ASP A 35 -1.21 3.08 9.94
N GLY A 36 -1.29 4.42 9.88
CA GLY A 36 -2.51 5.15 10.26
C GLY A 36 -3.24 5.88 9.15
N VAL A 37 -2.57 6.20 8.03
CA VAL A 37 -3.15 7.01 6.96
C VAL A 37 -2.64 6.55 5.60
N THR A 38 -3.52 6.65 4.60
CA THR A 38 -3.20 6.45 3.19
C THR A 38 -3.41 7.76 2.42
N HIS A 39 -2.43 8.15 1.61
CA HIS A 39 -2.45 9.36 0.80
C HIS A 39 -2.24 9.05 -0.68
N THR A 40 -2.91 9.80 -1.55
CA THR A 40 -2.61 9.87 -2.98
C THR A 40 -2.05 11.24 -3.30
N VAL A 41 -0.80 11.29 -3.75
CA VAL A 41 -0.06 12.52 -4.04
C VAL A 41 0.35 12.53 -5.51
N PRO A 42 -0.33 13.33 -6.36
CA PRO A 42 0.14 13.57 -7.71
C PRO A 42 1.31 14.54 -7.71
N ILE A 43 2.34 14.20 -8.48
CA ILE A 43 3.59 14.95 -8.60
C ILE A 43 3.85 15.21 -10.08
N TYR A 44 4.18 16.44 -10.41
CA TYR A 44 4.51 16.86 -11.77
C TYR A 44 5.83 17.64 -11.75
N GLU A 45 6.83 17.17 -12.50
CA GLU A 45 8.16 17.77 -12.61
C GLU A 45 8.84 18.04 -11.25
N GLY A 46 8.63 17.14 -10.28
CA GLY A 46 9.16 17.25 -8.92
C GLY A 46 8.29 18.07 -7.96
N TYR A 47 7.23 18.71 -8.43
CA TYR A 47 6.31 19.49 -7.59
C TYR A 47 5.07 18.68 -7.24
N CYS A 48 4.71 18.63 -5.96
CA CYS A 48 3.44 18.07 -5.51
C CYS A 48 2.29 19.01 -5.90
N LEU A 49 1.18 18.45 -6.38
CA LEU A 49 -0.03 19.21 -6.70
C LEU A 49 -1.02 19.15 -5.52
N PRO A 50 -1.01 20.13 -4.59
CA PRO A 50 -1.75 20.03 -3.32
C PRO A 50 -3.27 19.95 -3.50
N HIS A 51 -3.82 20.61 -4.53
CA HIS A 51 -5.27 20.61 -4.82
C HIS A 51 -5.79 19.22 -5.23
N ALA A 52 -4.91 18.34 -5.71
CA ALA A 52 -5.24 17.01 -6.19
C ALA A 52 -4.81 15.90 -5.20
N VAL A 53 -4.29 16.26 -4.02
CA VAL A 53 -4.00 15.30 -2.96
C VAL A 53 -5.31 14.78 -2.37
N SER A 54 -5.39 13.47 -2.15
CA SER A 54 -6.49 12.86 -1.40
C SER A 54 -5.94 12.07 -0.22
N ARG A 55 -6.69 12.06 0.88
CA ARG A 55 -6.34 11.39 2.12
C ARG A 55 -7.45 10.43 2.51
N LEU A 56 -7.06 9.27 3.02
CA LEU A 56 -7.93 8.24 3.57
C LEU A 56 -7.38 7.82 4.92
N ASP A 57 -8.18 7.99 5.97
CA ASP A 57 -7.87 7.56 7.33
C ASP A 57 -8.16 6.07 7.50
N ILE A 58 -7.61 5.26 6.59
CA ILE A 58 -7.57 3.80 6.62
C ILE A 58 -6.18 3.38 6.19
N ALA A 59 -5.51 2.58 6.99
CA ALA A 59 -4.22 2.03 6.62
C ALA A 59 -3.92 0.71 7.36
N GLY A 60 -2.65 0.40 7.63
CA GLY A 60 -2.23 -0.88 8.21
C GLY A 60 -2.88 -1.23 9.55
N ARG A 61 -3.13 -0.25 10.41
CA ARG A 61 -3.74 -0.42 11.72
C ARG A 61 -5.20 -0.86 11.63
N ASP A 62 -5.97 -0.20 10.77
CA ASP A 62 -7.40 -0.48 10.57
C ASP A 62 -7.61 -1.85 9.95
N ILE A 63 -6.72 -2.24 9.03
CA ILE A 63 -6.72 -3.59 8.45
C ILE A 63 -6.41 -4.63 9.52
N THR A 64 -5.46 -4.35 10.41
CA THR A 64 -5.12 -5.27 11.52
C THR A 64 -6.30 -5.42 12.47
N GLU A 65 -6.97 -4.32 12.82
CA GLU A 65 -8.18 -4.33 13.67
C GLU A 65 -9.34 -5.09 13.03
N TYR A 66 -9.57 -4.86 11.73
CA TYR A 66 -10.60 -5.58 11.00
C TYR A 66 -10.26 -7.07 10.85
N PHE A 67 -8.99 -7.41 10.66
CA PHE A 67 -8.54 -8.80 10.60
C PHE A 67 -8.73 -9.52 11.95
N MET A 68 -8.49 -8.84 13.08
CA MET A 68 -8.84 -9.36 14.42
C MET A 68 -10.34 -9.66 14.52
N ARG A 69 -11.22 -8.77 14.03
CA ARG A 69 -12.67 -9.02 14.01
C ARG A 69 -13.04 -10.24 13.16
N LEU A 70 -12.43 -10.40 11.98
CA LEU A 70 -12.66 -11.56 11.11
C LEU A 70 -12.16 -12.87 11.73
N LEU A 71 -11.05 -12.83 12.48
CA LEU A 71 -10.52 -14.00 13.18
C LEU A 71 -11.43 -14.39 14.36
N LEU A 72 -12.01 -13.41 15.05
CA LEU A 72 -12.99 -13.63 16.10
C LEU A 72 -14.25 -14.33 15.57
N GLU A 73 -14.74 -13.94 14.38
CA GLU A 73 -15.86 -14.61 13.69
C GLU A 73 -15.56 -16.09 13.39
N SER A 74 -14.29 -16.45 13.16
CA SER A 74 -13.86 -17.84 12.98
C SER A 74 -13.54 -18.60 14.27
N GLY A 75 -13.74 -17.98 15.44
CA GLY A 75 -13.51 -18.61 16.75
C GLY A 75 -12.09 -18.43 17.31
N HIS A 76 -11.26 -17.57 16.71
CA HIS A 76 -9.94 -17.22 17.25
C HIS A 76 -9.99 -15.85 17.94
N SER A 77 -9.95 -15.86 19.27
CA SER A 77 -9.94 -14.62 20.07
C SER A 77 -8.53 -14.12 20.31
N PHE A 78 -8.23 -12.92 19.84
CA PHE A 78 -7.01 -12.17 20.16
C PHE A 78 -7.43 -10.87 20.85
N VAL A 79 -7.07 -10.67 22.11
CA VAL A 79 -7.56 -9.56 22.96
C VAL A 79 -6.42 -8.67 23.45
N SER A 80 -5.26 -9.25 23.71
CA SER A 80 -4.12 -8.54 24.27
C SER A 80 -3.33 -7.74 23.22
N THR A 81 -2.58 -6.74 23.69
CA THR A 81 -1.68 -5.95 22.83
C THR A 81 -0.55 -6.78 22.23
N ALA A 82 -0.07 -7.80 22.94
CA ALA A 82 0.93 -8.74 22.42
C ALA A 82 0.36 -9.61 21.29
N GLU A 83 -0.89 -10.06 21.43
CA GLU A 83 -1.58 -10.81 20.38
C GLU A 83 -1.86 -9.96 19.14
N ARG A 84 -2.08 -8.65 19.30
CA ARG A 84 -2.20 -7.72 18.16
C ARG A 84 -0.95 -7.74 17.27
N GLU A 85 0.25 -7.83 17.85
CA GLU A 85 1.50 -7.95 17.08
C GLU A 85 1.57 -9.30 16.34
N ILE A 86 1.04 -10.38 16.92
CA ILE A 86 0.94 -11.67 16.23
C ILE A 86 0.00 -11.55 15.03
N VAL A 87 -1.15 -10.90 15.19
CA VAL A 87 -2.11 -10.69 14.10
C VAL A 87 -1.53 -9.81 13.00
N LYS A 88 -0.71 -8.82 13.36
CA LYS A 88 0.05 -8.02 12.41
C LYS A 88 1.05 -8.88 11.62
N ASP A 89 1.81 -9.75 12.30
CA ASP A 89 2.76 -10.65 11.64
C ASP A 89 2.06 -11.65 10.69
N ILE A 90 0.89 -12.16 11.09
CA ILE A 90 0.04 -12.99 10.22
C ILE A 90 -0.41 -12.21 8.98
N LYS A 91 -0.88 -10.97 9.18
CA LYS A 91 -1.31 -10.08 8.09
C LYS A 91 -0.18 -9.90 7.07
N GLU A 92 1.02 -9.60 7.54
CA GLU A 92 2.17 -9.34 6.67
C GLU A 92 2.65 -10.61 5.93
N LYS A 93 2.56 -11.79 6.57
CA LYS A 93 3.03 -13.05 5.97
C LYS A 93 2.02 -13.70 5.02
N LEU A 94 0.72 -13.66 5.35
CA LEU A 94 -0.30 -14.51 4.72
C LEU A 94 -1.33 -13.77 3.89
N CYS A 95 -1.64 -12.51 4.22
CA CYS A 95 -2.67 -11.75 3.50
C CYS A 95 -2.23 -11.40 2.08
N TYR A 96 -3.21 -11.25 1.19
CA TYR A 96 -3.01 -10.90 -0.21
C TYR A 96 -4.24 -10.20 -0.76
N VAL A 97 -4.09 -9.40 -1.82
CA VAL A 97 -5.22 -8.74 -2.49
C VAL A 97 -5.70 -9.64 -3.63
N ALA A 98 -6.98 -10.01 -3.61
CA ALA A 98 -7.58 -10.78 -4.70
C ALA A 98 -7.93 -9.90 -5.91
N LEU A 99 -7.72 -10.42 -7.11
CA LEU A 99 -8.10 -9.73 -8.35
C LEU A 99 -9.62 -9.67 -8.52
N ASP A 100 -10.34 -10.73 -8.18
CA ASP A 100 -11.80 -10.74 -8.12
C ASP A 100 -12.25 -11.46 -6.82
N PRO A 101 -12.71 -10.73 -5.80
CA PRO A 101 -13.03 -11.31 -4.50
C PRO A 101 -14.33 -12.11 -4.57
N VAL A 102 -15.21 -11.84 -5.55
CA VAL A 102 -16.45 -12.59 -5.73
C VAL A 102 -16.17 -13.98 -6.28
N GLN A 103 -15.19 -14.10 -7.17
CA GLN A 103 -14.71 -15.38 -7.66
C GLN A 103 -13.87 -16.11 -6.61
N GLU A 104 -12.97 -15.40 -5.93
CA GLU A 104 -12.14 -15.97 -4.86
C GLU A 104 -13.00 -16.55 -3.73
N MET A 105 -14.13 -15.92 -3.41
CA MET A 105 -15.06 -16.42 -2.39
C MET A 105 -15.80 -17.70 -2.81
N LYS A 106 -15.83 -18.03 -4.10
CA LYS A 106 -16.39 -19.28 -4.64
C LYS A 106 -15.35 -20.39 -4.79
N ALA A 107 -14.06 -20.07 -4.64
CA ALA A 107 -13.00 -21.06 -4.73
C ALA A 107 -13.04 -22.05 -3.55
N THR A 108 -12.39 -23.20 -3.72
CA THR A 108 -12.45 -24.26 -2.73
C THR A 108 -11.72 -23.83 -1.45
N PRO A 109 -12.25 -24.13 -0.25
CA PRO A 109 -11.60 -23.74 1.00
C PRO A 109 -10.16 -24.27 1.16
N GLU A 110 -9.87 -25.42 0.55
CA GLU A 110 -8.54 -26.07 0.60
C GLU A 110 -7.46 -25.28 -0.14
N GLU A 111 -7.81 -24.56 -1.21
CA GLU A 111 -6.87 -23.71 -1.96
C GLU A 111 -6.52 -22.41 -1.21
N ILE A 112 -7.46 -21.92 -0.40
CA ILE A 112 -7.33 -20.62 0.29
C ILE A 112 -6.74 -20.80 1.69
N MET A 113 -7.02 -21.93 2.35
CA MET A 113 -6.58 -22.18 3.72
C MET A 113 -5.07 -22.20 3.84
N LYS A 114 -4.54 -21.36 4.73
CA LYS A 114 -3.13 -21.35 5.13
C LYS A 114 -3.00 -21.63 6.61
N GLU A 115 -1.94 -22.33 6.96
CA GLU A 115 -1.61 -22.66 8.34
C GLU A 115 -0.59 -21.67 8.88
N TYR A 116 -0.79 -21.23 10.13
CA TYR A 116 0.13 -20.36 10.84
C TYR A 116 0.45 -20.92 12.21
N LYS A 117 1.74 -20.97 12.56
CA LYS A 117 2.19 -21.44 13.87
C LYS A 117 2.33 -20.26 14.84
N LEU A 118 1.54 -20.27 15.90
CA LEU A 118 1.62 -19.34 17.01
C LEU A 118 2.91 -19.52 17.81
N PRO A 119 3.35 -18.49 18.56
CA PRO A 119 4.50 -18.59 19.47
C PRO A 119 4.38 -19.75 20.48
N ASP A 120 3.16 -20.07 20.90
CA ASP A 120 2.86 -21.16 21.84
C ASP A 120 2.97 -22.57 21.22
N GLY A 121 3.23 -22.64 19.90
CA GLY A 121 3.34 -23.88 19.15
C GLY A 121 2.01 -24.38 18.54
N HIS A 122 0.87 -23.80 18.92
CA HIS A 122 -0.42 -24.09 18.30
C HIS A 122 -0.47 -23.63 16.83
N VAL A 123 -1.17 -24.39 15.98
CA VAL A 123 -1.35 -24.07 14.57
C VAL A 123 -2.79 -23.65 14.33
N ILE A 124 -2.97 -22.46 13.75
CA ILE A 124 -4.29 -21.95 13.32
C ILE A 124 -4.42 -22.05 11.81
N LYS A 125 -5.67 -22.24 11.35
CA LYS A 125 -6.01 -22.29 9.93
C LYS A 125 -6.81 -21.05 9.58
N ILE A 126 -6.31 -20.29 8.61
CA ILE A 126 -6.93 -19.04 8.16
C ILE A 126 -7.26 -19.20 6.68
N GLY A 127 -8.51 -18.90 6.31
CA GLY A 127 -8.99 -19.04 4.94
C GLY A 127 -9.31 -17.67 4.33
N SER A 128 -10.59 -17.43 4.06
CA SER A 128 -11.05 -16.24 3.33
C SER A 128 -10.76 -14.91 4.02
N GLN A 129 -10.42 -14.91 5.31
CA GLN A 129 -10.03 -13.70 6.05
C GLN A 129 -8.79 -13.04 5.43
N LEU A 130 -7.90 -13.82 4.81
CA LEU A 130 -6.62 -13.35 4.26
C LEU A 130 -6.76 -12.34 3.12
N PHE A 131 -7.77 -12.50 2.27
CA PHE A 131 -8.04 -11.55 1.19
C PHE A 131 -9.15 -10.56 1.53
N ARG A 132 -10.06 -10.91 2.46
CA ARG A 132 -11.11 -10.00 2.94
C ARG A 132 -10.56 -8.83 3.75
N ALA A 133 -9.50 -9.05 4.54
CA ALA A 133 -8.90 -7.98 5.34
C ALA A 133 -8.35 -6.82 4.48
N PRO A 134 -7.46 -7.03 3.50
CA PRO A 134 -6.92 -5.96 2.67
C PRO A 134 -7.94 -5.38 1.67
N GLU A 135 -9.06 -6.07 1.41
CA GLU A 135 -10.17 -5.55 0.59
C GLU A 135 -10.77 -4.26 1.18
N THR A 136 -10.60 -3.99 2.47
CA THR A 136 -11.04 -2.74 3.11
C THR A 136 -10.43 -1.47 2.52
N LEU A 137 -9.23 -1.56 1.91
CA LEU A 137 -8.63 -0.44 1.19
C LEU A 137 -9.39 -0.11 -0.10
N PHE A 138 -9.98 -1.12 -0.74
CA PHE A 138 -10.78 -0.95 -1.94
C PHE A 138 -12.24 -0.67 -1.60
N MET A 139 -12.74 -1.24 -0.52
CA MET A 139 -14.11 -1.07 -0.04
C MET A 139 -14.15 -0.66 1.45
N PRO A 140 -13.89 0.62 1.76
CA PRO A 140 -13.97 1.18 3.11
C PRO A 140 -15.30 0.93 3.85
N ALA A 141 -16.39 0.77 3.09
CA ALA A 141 -17.71 0.48 3.63
C ALA A 141 -17.76 -0.80 4.50
N ASN A 142 -16.85 -1.76 4.28
CA ASN A 142 -16.78 -3.00 5.06
C ASN A 142 -16.43 -2.77 6.54
N ILE A 143 -15.80 -1.64 6.85
CA ILE A 143 -15.49 -1.21 8.22
C ILE A 143 -16.35 -0.03 8.67
N GLY A 144 -17.42 0.28 7.92
CA GLY A 144 -18.36 1.36 8.24
C GLY A 144 -17.86 2.76 7.91
N ILE A 145 -16.82 2.89 7.08
CA ILE A 145 -16.27 4.18 6.66
C ILE A 145 -16.82 4.55 5.28
N GLU A 146 -17.50 5.69 5.20
CA GLU A 146 -17.99 6.27 3.95
C GLU A 146 -16.88 7.06 3.25
N ALA A 147 -15.95 6.34 2.62
CA ALA A 147 -14.88 6.94 1.84
C ALA A 147 -14.67 6.20 0.51
N PRO A 148 -14.16 6.88 -0.53
CA PRO A 148 -13.74 6.19 -1.75
C PRO A 148 -12.57 5.27 -1.45
N GLY A 149 -12.61 4.04 -1.98
CA GLY A 149 -11.44 3.15 -1.93
C GLY A 149 -10.27 3.69 -2.74
N VAL A 150 -9.09 3.11 -2.52
CA VAL A 150 -7.81 3.59 -3.08
C VAL A 150 -7.82 3.72 -4.60
N HIS A 151 -8.49 2.79 -5.30
CA HIS A 151 -8.67 2.84 -6.76
C HIS A 151 -9.45 4.09 -7.23
N LYS A 152 -10.52 4.46 -6.51
CA LYS A 152 -11.30 5.67 -6.76
C LYS A 152 -10.53 6.92 -6.35
N MET A 153 -9.76 6.87 -5.27
CA MET A 153 -8.93 8.00 -4.84
C MET A 153 -7.87 8.36 -5.89
N ILE A 154 -7.16 7.37 -6.43
CA ILE A 154 -6.17 7.58 -7.49
C ILE A 154 -6.84 8.23 -8.71
N PHE A 155 -7.97 7.65 -9.15
CA PHE A 155 -8.73 8.20 -10.28
C PHE A 155 -9.18 9.64 -10.03
N ASN A 156 -9.76 9.93 -8.87
CA ASN A 156 -10.23 11.26 -8.50
C ASN A 156 -9.07 12.26 -8.40
N SER A 157 -7.93 11.86 -7.84
CA SER A 157 -6.73 12.69 -7.79
C SER A 157 -6.24 13.06 -9.20
N VAL A 158 -6.20 12.11 -10.14
CA VAL A 158 -5.83 12.42 -11.53
C VAL A 158 -6.89 13.30 -12.20
N MET A 159 -8.17 13.06 -11.96
CA MET A 159 -9.26 13.87 -12.53
C MET A 159 -9.33 15.29 -11.97
N LYS A 160 -8.76 15.55 -10.78
CA LYS A 160 -8.57 16.90 -10.24
C LYS A 160 -7.42 17.66 -10.89
N CYS A 161 -6.48 16.97 -11.54
CA CYS A 161 -5.36 17.59 -12.24
C CYS A 161 -5.79 18.11 -13.62
N ASP A 162 -5.02 19.05 -14.15
CA ASP A 162 -5.20 19.60 -15.50
C ASP A 162 -5.07 18.52 -16.57
N ILE A 163 -5.87 18.64 -17.64
CA ILE A 163 -5.99 17.64 -18.72
C ILE A 163 -4.63 17.26 -19.32
N ASP A 164 -3.73 18.24 -19.47
CA ASP A 164 -2.41 18.04 -20.06
C ASP A 164 -1.48 17.22 -19.15
N VAL A 165 -1.68 17.31 -17.84
CA VAL A 165 -0.91 16.58 -16.83
C VAL A 165 -1.39 15.14 -16.67
N ARG A 166 -2.69 14.86 -16.91
CA ARG A 166 -3.30 13.53 -16.71
C ARG A 166 -2.59 12.42 -17.50
N ARG A 167 -2.17 12.70 -18.74
CA ARG A 167 -1.47 11.69 -19.57
C ARG A 167 -0.12 11.31 -18.95
N ASN A 168 0.61 12.31 -18.44
CA ASN A 168 1.89 12.07 -17.77
C ASN A 168 1.71 11.32 -16.44
N LEU A 169 0.62 11.58 -15.71
CA LEU A 169 0.33 10.89 -14.44
C LEU A 169 -0.07 9.41 -14.62
N TYR A 170 -0.76 9.05 -15.70
CA TYR A 170 -1.11 7.65 -15.98
C TYR A 170 0.04 6.83 -16.59
N GLY A 171 1.19 7.47 -16.86
CA GLY A 171 2.36 6.85 -17.48
C GLY A 171 2.32 6.98 -19.01
N ASN A 172 3.41 7.48 -19.57
CA ASN A 172 3.60 7.68 -21.02
C ASN A 172 3.74 6.34 -21.77
N HIS A 173 2.65 5.58 -21.92
CA HIS A 173 2.59 4.47 -22.88
C HIS A 173 1.55 4.76 -23.97
N GLN A 174 2.07 5.04 -25.17
CA GLN A 174 1.35 4.86 -26.42
C GLN A 174 1.19 3.35 -26.68
N SER A 175 0.14 2.70 -26.19
CA SER A 175 -0.28 1.40 -26.76
C SER A 175 -1.75 1.09 -26.44
N THR A 176 -2.59 1.32 -27.45
CA THR A 176 -3.75 0.48 -27.86
C THR A 176 -4.68 -0.14 -26.79
N SER A 177 -5.96 0.24 -26.89
CA SER A 177 -7.19 -0.38 -26.33
C SER A 177 -7.62 0.04 -24.90
N LEU A 178 -8.21 1.24 -24.83
CA LEU A 178 -8.96 1.80 -23.69
C LEU A 178 -10.25 1.05 -23.31
N GLN A 179 -10.53 -0.15 -23.83
CA GLN A 179 -11.84 -0.81 -23.71
C GLN A 179 -11.90 -2.04 -22.80
N HIS A 180 -10.78 -2.48 -22.20
CA HIS A 180 -10.78 -3.58 -21.22
C HIS A 180 -9.97 -3.21 -19.97
N PHE A 181 -10.27 -2.05 -19.36
CA PHE A 181 -9.70 -1.67 -18.07
C PHE A 181 -10.47 -2.32 -16.93
N HIS A 182 -9.86 -3.29 -16.25
CA HIS A 182 -10.42 -3.80 -15.00
C HIS A 182 -10.16 -2.77 -13.89
N PRO A 183 -11.14 -2.42 -13.04
CA PRO A 183 -10.95 -1.43 -11.98
C PRO A 183 -9.87 -1.82 -10.94
N ARG A 184 -9.38 -3.06 -10.99
CA ARG A 184 -8.31 -3.62 -10.14
C ARG A 184 -7.00 -3.92 -10.87
N THR A 185 -6.90 -3.70 -12.19
CA THR A 185 -5.57 -3.71 -12.85
C THR A 185 -4.85 -2.42 -12.49
N PRO A 186 -3.66 -2.48 -11.86
CA PRO A 186 -2.95 -1.29 -11.48
C PRO A 186 -2.49 -0.58 -12.76
N ILE A 187 -3.08 0.58 -13.03
CA ILE A 187 -2.37 1.62 -13.76
C ILE A 187 -1.12 1.92 -12.93
N PHE A 188 0.03 2.07 -13.61
CA PHE A 188 1.40 2.23 -13.10
C PHE A 188 1.58 3.37 -12.07
N ALA A 189 0.86 3.31 -10.95
CA ALA A 189 1.13 4.03 -9.73
C ALA A 189 2.28 3.30 -9.06
N MET A 190 3.33 4.04 -8.72
CA MET A 190 4.33 3.54 -7.80
C MET A 190 3.63 3.36 -6.45
N TYR A 191 3.21 2.13 -6.16
CA TYR A 191 2.63 1.75 -4.88
C TYR A 191 3.76 1.76 -3.86
N VAL A 192 3.85 2.83 -3.08
CA VAL A 192 4.74 2.89 -1.92
C VAL A 192 3.93 2.31 -0.77
N ILE A 193 3.80 0.99 -0.81
CA ILE A 193 3.23 0.19 0.27
C ILE A 193 4.33 0.08 1.33
N SER A 194 4.56 1.14 2.09
CA SER A 194 5.58 1.15 3.14
C SER A 194 5.13 0.44 4.42
N ALA A 195 3.83 0.13 4.56
CA ALA A 195 3.27 -0.42 5.80
C ALA A 195 2.22 -1.52 5.65
N LEU A 196 1.89 -1.97 4.43
CA LEU A 196 1.01 -3.13 4.29
C LEU A 196 1.78 -4.44 4.21
N ASP A 197 3.07 -4.43 3.82
CA ASP A 197 3.93 -5.61 3.59
C ASP A 197 3.21 -6.79 2.90
N LEU A 198 2.12 -6.52 2.17
CA LEU A 198 1.38 -7.47 1.38
C LEU A 198 2.28 -7.84 0.21
N LYS A 199 2.44 -9.14 -0.05
CA LYS A 199 3.18 -9.61 -1.22
C LYS A 199 2.63 -8.89 -2.47
N PRO A 200 3.47 -8.16 -3.23
CA PRO A 200 3.00 -7.55 -4.46
C PRO A 200 2.50 -8.65 -5.38
N LEU A 201 1.35 -8.42 -6.02
CA LEU A 201 0.94 -9.22 -7.17
C LEU A 201 2.05 -9.02 -8.23
N GLU A 202 2.76 -10.09 -8.61
CA GLU A 202 3.71 -10.02 -9.71
C GLU A 202 2.93 -9.75 -11.00
N ILE A 203 2.92 -8.49 -11.43
CA ILE A 203 2.32 -8.07 -12.69
C ILE A 203 3.49 -7.68 -13.59
N SER A 204 3.79 -8.58 -14.54
CA SER A 204 4.57 -8.41 -15.76
C SER A 204 5.41 -7.12 -15.87
N GLY A 205 6.72 -7.26 -15.65
CA GLY A 205 7.74 -6.39 -16.27
C GLY A 205 8.18 -5.18 -15.45
N SER A 206 9.35 -5.34 -14.80
CA SER A 206 10.25 -4.28 -14.31
C SER A 206 9.68 -3.22 -13.36
N LEU A 207 9.63 -3.55 -12.06
CA LEU A 207 10.27 -2.80 -10.94
C LEU A 207 9.68 -3.33 -9.62
N SER A 208 10.38 -4.26 -8.97
CA SER A 208 10.17 -4.52 -7.55
C SER A 208 11.04 -3.54 -6.77
N VAL A 209 10.53 -2.34 -6.49
CA VAL A 209 11.18 -1.42 -5.56
C VAL A 209 10.63 -1.72 -4.17
N ARG A 210 11.34 -2.57 -3.42
CA ARG A 210 11.19 -2.62 -1.96
C ARG A 210 11.76 -1.32 -1.39
N ALA A 211 10.91 -0.34 -1.14
CA ALA A 211 11.25 0.79 -0.29
C ALA A 211 11.17 0.32 1.18
N PHE A 212 12.32 -0.02 1.78
CA PHE A 212 12.41 -0.17 3.23
C PHE A 212 12.32 1.22 3.86
N ALA A 213 11.16 1.63 4.37
CA ALA A 213 11.06 2.80 5.22
C ALA A 213 9.77 2.84 6.06
N SER A 214 9.83 2.39 7.32
CA SER A 214 9.25 3.14 8.46
C SER A 214 9.66 2.52 9.80
N GLY A 215 10.95 2.64 10.15
CA GLY A 215 11.38 2.53 11.55
C GLY A 215 11.08 3.84 12.31
N PRO A 216 10.92 3.81 13.64
CA PRO A 216 10.65 5.00 14.46
C PRO A 216 11.82 6.01 14.51
N ALA A 217 12.97 5.66 13.93
CA ALA A 217 14.09 6.56 13.71
C ALA A 217 14.14 6.92 12.22
N SER A 218 13.86 8.19 11.94
CA SER A 218 14.01 8.87 10.66
C SER A 218 15.45 8.78 10.14
N SER A 219 15.76 7.71 9.43
CA SER A 219 16.94 7.62 8.56
C SER A 219 16.71 6.56 7.49
N ILE A 220 16.17 6.96 6.34
CA ILE A 220 16.41 6.24 5.08
C ILE A 220 17.87 6.51 4.75
N LEU A 221 18.76 5.63 5.22
CA LEU A 221 20.17 5.66 4.85
C LEU A 221 20.24 5.10 3.42
N TYR A 222 20.27 5.98 2.43
CA TYR A 222 20.54 5.59 1.05
C TYR A 222 21.94 4.99 0.98
N ARG A 223 22.05 3.65 1.01
CA ARG A 223 23.24 2.98 0.46
C ARG A 223 23.03 2.96 -1.04
N VAL A 224 23.56 3.97 -1.72
CA VAL A 224 23.78 3.92 -3.17
C VAL A 224 24.63 2.68 -3.42
N CYS A 225 24.04 1.61 -3.97
CA CYS A 225 24.83 0.53 -4.53
C CYS A 225 25.63 1.14 -5.69
N PRO A 226 26.97 1.08 -5.68
CA PRO A 226 27.82 1.74 -6.67
C PRO A 226 27.84 1.03 -8.04
N GLU A 227 26.79 0.30 -8.42
CA GLU A 227 26.71 -0.39 -9.71
C GLU A 227 25.96 0.45 -10.74
N TYR A 228 26.35 1.71 -10.95
CA TYR A 228 26.04 2.46 -12.17
C TYR A 228 27.08 3.59 -12.38
N ILE A 229 28.35 3.19 -12.43
CA ILE A 229 29.39 3.92 -13.18
C ILE A 229 30.16 2.87 -14.00
N ALA A 230 29.59 2.46 -15.14
CA ALA A 230 30.31 1.86 -16.24
C ALA A 230 29.39 1.85 -17.47
N GLY A 231 29.75 2.64 -18.48
CA GLY A 231 29.02 2.78 -19.74
C GLY A 231 29.22 4.17 -20.32
#